data_AF-A0A7J7GUY7-F1
#
_entry.id   AF-A0A7J7GUY7-F1
#
_cell.length_a   1.000
_cell.length_b   1.000
_cell.length_c   1.000
_cell.angle_alpha   90.00
_cell.angle_beta   90.00
_cell.angle_gamma   90.00
#
_symmetry.space_group_name_H-M   'P 1'
#
loop_
_entity.id
_entity.type
_entity.pdbx_description
1 polymer ?
#
loop_
_entity_poly.entity_id
_entity_poly.type
_entity_poly.pdbx_seq_one_letter_code
_entity_poly.pdbx_strand_id
1 'polypeptide(L)'
;MYTRVLGVWPNHWRAQLNKAVSLLGAGESEEAKKALKEALKMTNRVELHDAIAHLKQIQKKRLRRNGGANGDEAFIIVEPSKFKTNGERTTPRQELANALDVRAFQRITRLIRCDVEILRKEMTENDAPVSYSVSGIPEKSIRKASLEGILYRLLNFLKPETFVGAVKAINQKVLSVLDESESGKVDLGMFFAVLAPICSGFPQMRKRAAFDALLWRPVNEEGSTLIKKTDATQYIKLLRAIYIPTHGMSEILEIHGETDNASMVSFTEFLEMFDNPDRGFGIMSRLLKLEAGDRNRHGSHVCTVCRYPVIGSRFKEMKCHFSLCSQCYSEGKVPPTFKQEEYTFKEYDNEAEAMKDKCRWFTLHSKNSSIATPS
;
A
#
# COMPACT_ATOMS: atom_id res chain seq x y z
N MET A 1 19.16 16.47 -12.76
CA MET A 1 19.70 15.53 -13.77
C MET A 1 18.90 15.51 -15.08
N TYR A 2 17.56 15.38 -15.05
CA TYR A 2 16.73 15.28 -16.26
C TYR A 2 16.86 16.46 -17.23
N THR A 3 17.06 17.68 -16.73
CA THR A 3 17.30 18.87 -17.58
C THR A 3 18.58 18.73 -18.42
N ARG A 4 19.62 18.04 -17.94
CA ARG A 4 20.84 17.78 -18.72
C ARG A 4 20.58 16.77 -19.84
N VAL A 5 19.85 15.69 -19.54
CA VAL A 5 19.43 14.70 -20.55
C VAL A 5 18.56 15.35 -21.63
N LEU A 6 17.64 16.21 -21.24
CA LEU A 6 16.77 16.95 -22.16
C LEU A 6 17.50 18.06 -22.92
N GLY A 7 18.64 18.54 -22.42
CA GLY A 7 19.52 19.45 -23.16
C GLY A 7 20.27 18.76 -24.31
N VAL A 8 20.59 17.47 -24.16
CA VAL A 8 21.23 16.66 -25.20
C VAL A 8 20.20 16.00 -26.13
N TRP A 9 19.08 15.53 -25.57
CA TRP A 9 18.02 14.89 -26.33
C TRP A 9 16.62 15.42 -25.91
N PRO A 10 16.18 16.53 -26.52
CA PRO A 10 14.93 17.21 -26.14
C PRO A 10 13.67 16.35 -26.27
N ASN A 11 13.67 15.38 -27.20
CA ASN A 11 12.53 14.50 -27.48
C ASN A 11 12.53 13.21 -26.64
N HIS A 12 13.36 13.13 -25.60
CA HIS A 12 13.44 11.95 -24.74
C HIS A 12 12.22 11.87 -23.79
N TRP A 13 11.12 11.27 -24.26
CA TRP A 13 9.85 11.23 -23.52
C TRP A 13 9.95 10.66 -22.09
N ARG A 14 10.77 9.62 -21.85
CA ARG A 14 10.97 9.08 -20.49
C ARG A 14 11.68 10.07 -19.56
N ALA A 15 12.66 10.82 -20.05
CA ALA A 15 13.34 11.84 -19.27
C ALA A 15 12.36 12.97 -18.91
N GLN A 16 11.49 13.33 -19.86
CA GLN A 16 10.43 14.31 -19.65
C GLN A 16 9.39 13.84 -18.61
N LEU A 17 8.99 12.56 -18.65
CA LEU A 17 8.07 11.98 -17.68
C LEU A 17 8.68 11.88 -16.28
N ASN A 18 9.94 11.44 -16.17
CA ASN A 18 10.63 11.35 -14.88
C ASN A 18 10.87 12.74 -14.27
N LYS A 19 11.17 13.74 -15.11
CA LYS A 19 11.20 15.15 -14.70
C LYS A 19 9.87 15.58 -14.09
N ALA A 20 8.75 15.27 -14.75
CA ALA A 20 7.42 15.56 -14.19
C ALA A 20 7.18 14.91 -12.83
N VAL A 21 7.50 13.62 -12.67
CA VAL A 21 7.32 12.90 -11.40
C VAL A 21 8.20 13.49 -10.29
N SER A 22 9.45 13.82 -10.59
CA SER A 22 10.37 14.46 -9.63
C SER A 22 9.85 15.83 -9.18
N LEU A 23 9.34 16.64 -10.11
CA LEU A 23 8.77 17.96 -9.83
C LEU A 23 7.49 17.85 -8.98
N LEU A 24 6.65 16.84 -9.23
CA LEU A 24 5.48 16.56 -8.37
C LEU A 24 5.90 16.21 -6.94
N GLY A 25 6.94 15.39 -6.79
CA GLY A 25 7.50 15.05 -5.47
C GLY A 25 8.07 16.26 -4.72
N ALA A 26 8.55 17.28 -5.45
CA ALA A 26 9.07 18.54 -4.90
C ALA A 26 7.98 19.62 -4.69
N GLY A 27 6.72 19.36 -5.09
CA GLY A 27 5.63 20.33 -4.98
C GLY A 27 5.53 21.34 -6.14
N GLU A 28 6.46 21.32 -7.10
CA GLU A 28 6.53 22.17 -8.30
C GLU A 28 5.46 21.78 -9.34
N SER A 29 4.21 22.08 -9.02
CA SER A 29 3.05 21.58 -9.75
C SER A 29 2.90 22.16 -11.17
N GLU A 30 3.35 23.39 -11.41
CA GLU A 30 3.27 24.01 -12.75
C GLU A 30 4.37 23.50 -13.69
N GLU A 31 5.60 23.38 -13.18
CA GLU A 31 6.72 22.80 -13.92
C GLU A 31 6.45 21.33 -14.24
N ALA A 32 5.89 20.57 -13.28
CA ALA A 32 5.46 19.20 -13.49
C ALA A 32 4.43 19.08 -14.61
N LYS A 33 3.42 19.96 -14.62
CA LYS A 33 2.38 20.00 -15.65
C LYS A 33 2.94 20.33 -17.03
N LYS A 34 3.90 21.26 -17.13
CA LYS A 34 4.62 21.56 -18.39
C LYS A 34 5.37 20.31 -18.87
N ALA A 35 6.07 19.63 -17.97
CA ALA A 35 6.79 18.40 -18.30
C ALA A 35 5.84 17.29 -18.79
N LEU A 36 4.69 17.08 -18.14
CA LEU A 36 3.69 16.11 -18.60
C LEU A 36 3.13 16.45 -19.99
N LYS A 37 2.87 17.73 -20.29
CA LYS A 37 2.38 18.14 -21.62
C LYS A 37 3.37 17.81 -22.72
N GLU A 38 4.66 18.05 -22.51
CA GLU A 38 5.71 17.69 -23.47
C GLU A 38 5.82 16.17 -23.64
N ALA A 39 5.74 15.41 -22.54
CA ALA A 39 5.71 13.95 -22.63
C ALA A 39 4.46 13.43 -23.37
N LEU A 40 3.31 14.08 -23.21
CA LEU A 40 2.08 13.77 -23.94
C LEU A 40 2.23 14.01 -25.44
N LYS A 41 2.79 15.16 -25.85
CA LYS A 41 3.06 15.46 -27.27
C LYS A 41 3.91 14.38 -27.95
N MET A 42 4.88 13.81 -27.22
CA MET A 42 5.80 12.81 -27.76
C MET A 42 5.21 11.39 -27.81
N THR A 43 4.27 11.06 -26.93
CA THR A 43 3.83 9.67 -26.73
C THR A 43 2.36 9.42 -27.01
N ASN A 44 1.55 10.47 -27.03
CA ASN A 44 0.09 10.44 -27.13
C ASN A 44 -0.60 9.46 -26.15
N ARG A 45 0.04 9.21 -25.00
CA ARG A 45 -0.44 8.27 -23.98
C ARG A 45 -1.60 8.86 -23.18
N VAL A 46 -2.70 8.13 -23.09
CA VAL A 46 -3.93 8.53 -22.38
C VAL A 46 -3.65 8.81 -20.89
N GLU A 47 -2.75 8.08 -20.24
CA GLU A 47 -2.39 8.29 -18.84
C GLU A 47 -1.83 9.70 -18.57
N LEU A 48 -1.12 10.27 -19.55
CA LEU A 48 -0.56 11.62 -19.43
C LEU A 48 -1.63 12.68 -19.60
N HIS A 49 -2.61 12.43 -20.47
CA HIS A 49 -3.78 13.28 -20.60
C HIS A 49 -4.57 13.35 -19.29
N ASP A 50 -4.82 12.19 -18.66
CA ASP A 50 -5.52 12.09 -17.38
C ASP A 50 -4.74 12.83 -16.26
N ALA A 51 -3.42 12.65 -16.19
CA ALA A 51 -2.57 13.31 -15.21
C ALA A 51 -2.55 14.85 -15.36
N ILE A 52 -2.52 15.35 -16.61
CA ILE A 52 -2.57 16.80 -16.89
C ILE A 52 -3.94 17.38 -16.52
N ALA A 53 -5.03 16.68 -16.84
CA ALA A 53 -6.39 17.09 -16.48
C ALA A 53 -6.53 17.20 -14.96
N HIS A 54 -5.97 16.23 -14.22
CA HIS A 54 -5.95 16.24 -12.77
C HIS A 54 -5.20 17.44 -12.18
N LEU A 55 -3.99 17.76 -12.67
CA LEU A 55 -3.23 18.92 -12.20
C LEU A 55 -3.96 20.24 -12.46
N LYS A 56 -4.60 20.40 -13.63
CA LYS A 56 -5.45 21.57 -13.91
C LYS A 56 -6.58 21.70 -12.90
N GLN A 57 -7.20 20.57 -12.51
CA GLN A 57 -8.29 20.58 -11.56
C GLN A 57 -7.83 20.90 -10.14
N ILE A 58 -6.69 20.39 -9.70
CA ILE A 58 -6.07 20.74 -8.41
C ILE A 58 -5.76 22.25 -8.36
N GLN A 59 -5.17 22.79 -9.42
CA GLN A 59 -4.87 24.22 -9.53
C GLN A 59 -6.16 25.07 -9.49
N LYS A 60 -7.20 24.67 -10.23
CA LYS A 60 -8.50 25.35 -10.22
C LYS A 60 -9.16 25.31 -8.83
N LYS A 61 -9.00 24.21 -8.09
CA LYS A 61 -9.47 24.09 -6.69
C LYS A 61 -8.65 24.98 -5.73
N ARG A 62 -7.33 25.07 -5.89
CA ARG A 62 -6.47 25.97 -5.09
C ARG A 62 -6.76 27.45 -5.34
N LEU A 63 -6.96 27.85 -6.59
CA LEU A 63 -7.30 29.23 -6.97
C LEU A 63 -8.66 29.66 -6.40
N ARG A 64 -9.64 28.75 -6.33
CA ARG A 64 -10.95 29.02 -5.69
C ARG A 64 -10.87 29.17 -4.17
N ARG A 65 -9.86 28.58 -3.50
CA ARG A 65 -9.67 28.67 -2.05
C ARG A 65 -9.15 30.04 -1.60
N ASN A 66 -8.43 30.76 -2.45
CA ASN A 66 -7.85 32.07 -2.12
C ASN A 66 -8.76 33.28 -2.47
N GLY A 67 -9.97 33.04 -2.99
CA GLY A 67 -10.82 34.10 -3.56
C GLY A 67 -12.24 34.22 -3.00
N GLY A 68 -12.60 33.56 -1.91
CA GLY A 68 -13.93 33.73 -1.33
C GLY A 68 -14.22 32.79 -0.16
N ALA A 69 -14.40 33.39 1.02
CA ALA A 69 -15.07 32.78 2.16
C ALA A 69 -16.58 32.69 1.84
N ASN A 70 -16.96 31.66 1.07
CA ASN A 70 -18.30 31.07 0.91
C ASN A 70 -18.30 30.12 -0.31
N GLY A 71 -17.40 29.15 -0.33
CA GLY A 71 -17.42 28.07 -1.32
C GLY A 71 -17.88 26.79 -0.65
N ASP A 72 -19.00 26.22 -1.10
CA ASP A 72 -19.41 24.84 -0.78
C ASP A 72 -18.17 23.96 -0.70
N GLU A 73 -17.92 23.35 0.46
CA GLU A 73 -16.82 22.41 0.61
C GLU A 73 -16.93 21.35 -0.50
N ALA A 74 -15.85 21.11 -1.25
CA ALA A 74 -15.93 20.15 -2.36
C ALA A 74 -16.28 18.71 -1.91
N PHE A 75 -16.14 18.44 -0.61
CA PHE A 75 -16.49 17.23 0.10
C PHE A 75 -16.56 17.52 1.59
N ILE A 76 -17.34 16.73 2.33
CA ILE A 76 -17.27 16.62 3.78
C ILE A 76 -16.45 15.39 4.16
N ILE A 77 -15.82 15.42 5.34
CA ILE A 77 -15.17 14.24 5.94
C ILE A 77 -16.14 13.65 6.94
N VAL A 78 -16.43 12.37 6.77
CA VAL A 78 -17.36 11.61 7.60
C VAL A 78 -16.55 10.64 8.47
N GLU A 79 -17.04 10.34 9.68
CA GLU A 79 -16.42 9.37 10.59
C GLU A 79 -16.43 7.94 10.03
N PRO A 80 -15.43 7.09 10.36
CA PRO A 80 -15.36 5.72 9.85
C PRO A 80 -16.60 4.86 10.17
N SER A 81 -17.20 5.02 11.36
CA SER A 81 -18.36 4.24 11.83
C SER A 81 -19.61 4.40 10.97
N LYS A 82 -19.73 5.51 10.24
CA LYS A 82 -20.86 5.85 9.35
C LYS A 82 -20.73 5.23 7.95
N PHE A 83 -19.60 4.59 7.65
CA PHE A 83 -19.39 3.87 6.40
C PHE A 83 -19.67 2.38 6.63
N LYS A 84 -20.81 1.90 6.13
CA LYS A 84 -21.21 0.48 6.18
C LYS A 84 -20.84 -0.22 4.87
N THR A 85 -20.50 -1.50 4.98
CA THR A 85 -20.18 -2.36 3.84
C THR A 85 -21.43 -3.10 3.37
N ASN A 86 -21.59 -3.21 2.04
CA ASN A 86 -22.64 -4.03 1.44
C ASN A 86 -22.09 -5.44 1.15
N GLY A 87 -22.15 -6.29 2.17
CA GLY A 87 -21.64 -7.65 2.14
C GLY A 87 -20.12 -7.77 2.33
N GLU A 88 -19.66 -9.00 2.50
CA GLU A 88 -18.28 -9.36 2.88
C GLU A 88 -17.22 -8.98 1.85
N ARG A 89 -17.61 -8.77 0.59
CA ARG A 89 -16.68 -8.39 -0.49
C ARG A 89 -16.25 -6.93 -0.46
N THR A 90 -17.00 -6.07 0.22
CA THR A 90 -16.70 -4.64 0.28
C THR A 90 -15.65 -4.39 1.36
N THR A 91 -14.48 -3.91 0.95
CA THR A 91 -13.37 -3.62 1.87
C THR A 91 -13.75 -2.51 2.85
N PRO A 92 -13.60 -2.70 4.18
CA PRO A 92 -13.81 -1.65 5.16
C PRO A 92 -12.88 -0.47 4.95
N ARG A 93 -13.36 0.73 5.26
CA ARG A 93 -12.63 1.99 5.05
C ARG A 93 -11.23 2.00 5.67
N GLN A 94 -11.12 1.63 6.94
CA GLN A 94 -9.85 1.70 7.68
C GLN A 94 -8.84 0.67 7.14
N GLU A 95 -9.29 -0.55 6.83
CA GLU A 95 -8.45 -1.55 6.19
C GLU A 95 -7.92 -1.06 4.84
N LEU A 96 -8.77 -0.42 4.04
CA LEU A 96 -8.34 0.13 2.76
C LEU A 96 -7.33 1.26 2.93
N ALA A 97 -7.50 2.15 3.92
CA ALA A 97 -6.55 3.22 4.21
C ALA A 97 -5.16 2.64 4.51
N ASN A 98 -5.10 1.68 5.44
CA ASN A 98 -3.86 1.00 5.79
C ASN A 98 -3.24 0.31 4.56
N ALA A 99 -4.06 -0.34 3.71
CA ALA A 99 -3.57 -1.07 2.54
C ALA A 99 -3.02 -0.11 1.46
N LEU A 100 -3.67 1.05 1.29
CA LEU A 100 -3.20 2.10 0.39
C LEU A 100 -1.89 2.71 0.87
N ASP A 101 -1.69 2.86 2.18
CA ASP A 101 -0.42 3.34 2.74
C ASP A 101 0.73 2.35 2.51
N VAL A 102 0.47 1.05 2.69
CA VAL A 102 1.44 0.00 2.33
C VAL A 102 1.70 -0.01 0.83
N ARG A 103 0.66 0.13 0.00
CA ARG A 103 0.79 0.20 -1.47
C ARG A 103 1.60 1.42 -1.91
N ALA A 104 1.40 2.58 -1.29
CA ALA A 104 2.17 3.79 -1.54
C ALA A 104 3.64 3.56 -1.20
N PHE A 105 3.92 2.92 -0.06
CA PHE A 105 5.28 2.55 0.33
C PHE A 105 5.94 1.58 -0.67
N GLN A 106 5.24 0.53 -1.12
CA GLN A 106 5.72 -0.36 -2.18
C GLN A 106 6.06 0.38 -3.48
N ARG A 107 5.27 1.39 -3.86
CA ARG A 107 5.49 2.17 -5.08
C ARG A 107 6.69 3.11 -4.97
N ILE A 108 6.92 3.70 -3.81
CA ILE A 108 8.06 4.58 -3.53
C ILE A 108 9.36 3.77 -3.50
N THR A 109 9.37 2.68 -2.73
CA THR A 109 10.54 1.82 -2.54
C THR A 109 10.83 0.89 -3.72
N ARG A 110 9.81 0.66 -4.56
CA ARG A 110 9.83 -0.32 -5.67
C ARG A 110 10.01 -1.77 -5.21
N LEU A 111 9.75 -2.07 -3.94
CA LEU A 111 9.82 -3.44 -3.41
C LEU A 111 8.86 -4.41 -4.13
N ILE A 112 7.76 -3.91 -4.71
CA ILE A 112 6.89 -4.70 -5.60
C ILE A 112 7.58 -5.18 -6.90
N ARG A 113 8.84 -4.83 -7.13
CA ARG A 113 9.67 -5.36 -8.23
C ARG A 113 10.88 -6.15 -7.71
N CYS A 114 11.09 -6.17 -6.41
CA CYS A 114 12.09 -7.01 -5.76
C CYS A 114 11.44 -8.37 -5.53
N ASP A 115 11.87 -9.39 -6.28
CA ASP A 115 11.40 -10.75 -6.05
C ASP A 115 11.81 -11.20 -4.64
N VAL A 116 10.88 -11.78 -3.89
CA VAL A 116 11.16 -12.28 -2.56
C VAL A 116 12.24 -13.38 -2.55
N GLU A 117 12.45 -14.07 -3.67
CA GLU A 117 13.54 -15.01 -3.84
C GLU A 117 14.92 -14.34 -3.78
N ILE A 118 15.05 -13.09 -4.25
CA ILE A 118 16.29 -12.32 -4.13
C ILE A 118 16.57 -12.04 -2.65
N LEU A 119 15.53 -11.69 -1.89
CA LEU A 119 15.62 -11.48 -0.45
C LEU A 119 16.08 -12.76 0.26
N ARG A 120 15.55 -13.92 -0.16
CA ARG A 120 15.97 -15.22 0.37
C ARG A 120 17.43 -15.56 0.05
N LYS A 121 17.88 -15.32 -1.18
CA LYS A 121 19.28 -15.52 -1.58
C LYS A 121 20.25 -14.63 -0.79
N GLU A 122 19.87 -13.39 -0.52
CA GLU A 122 20.70 -12.49 0.30
C GLU A 122 20.93 -13.02 1.72
N MET A 123 20.01 -13.83 2.28
CA MET A 123 20.19 -14.47 3.58
C MET A 123 21.15 -15.66 3.54
N THR A 124 21.11 -16.45 2.47
CA THR A 124 21.80 -17.75 2.38
C THR A 124 23.16 -17.69 1.68
N GLU A 125 23.33 -16.78 0.71
CA GLU A 125 24.47 -16.78 -0.21
C GLU A 125 25.49 -15.67 0.10
N ASN A 126 25.17 -14.70 0.96
CA ASN A 126 26.05 -13.57 1.25
C ASN A 126 26.48 -13.55 2.73
N ASP A 127 27.79 -13.47 2.95
CA ASP A 127 28.38 -13.24 4.27
C ASP A 127 28.17 -11.78 4.69
N ALA A 128 27.01 -11.52 5.29
CA ALA A 128 26.76 -10.23 5.93
C ALA A 128 27.75 -10.06 7.10
N PRO A 129 28.37 -8.88 7.27
CA PRO A 129 29.25 -8.59 8.41
C PRO A 129 28.40 -8.42 9.67
N VAL A 130 28.01 -9.55 10.24
CA VAL A 130 27.16 -9.63 11.41
C VAL A 130 27.97 -9.34 12.66
N SER A 131 27.43 -8.51 13.55
CA SER A 131 27.89 -8.39 14.93
C SER A 131 26.94 -9.13 15.87
N TYR A 132 27.49 -9.75 16.91
CA TYR A 132 26.70 -10.45 17.92
C TYR A 132 26.30 -9.48 19.02
N SER A 133 25.04 -9.52 19.45
CA SER A 133 24.56 -8.75 20.60
C SER A 133 25.22 -9.26 21.88
N VAL A 134 25.60 -8.34 22.76
CA VAL A 134 26.23 -8.66 24.06
C VAL A 134 25.19 -9.15 25.09
N SER A 135 23.90 -9.10 24.75
CA SER A 135 22.75 -9.36 25.64
C SER A 135 22.28 -10.81 25.70
N GLY A 136 23.16 -11.80 25.44
CA GLY A 136 22.91 -13.20 25.80
C GLY A 136 22.17 -14.08 24.78
N ILE A 137 21.64 -13.55 23.67
CA ILE A 137 21.16 -14.35 22.53
C ILE A 137 21.91 -13.90 21.28
N PRO A 138 22.75 -14.74 20.64
CA PRO A 138 23.50 -14.34 19.46
C PRO A 138 22.55 -14.25 18.26
N GLU A 139 21.98 -13.07 18.07
CA GLU A 139 21.15 -12.71 16.92
C GLU A 139 21.99 -11.97 15.87
N LYS A 140 21.69 -12.20 14.58
CA LYS A 140 22.44 -11.60 13.49
C LYS A 140 22.14 -10.09 13.37
N SER A 141 22.95 -9.23 13.97
CA SER A 141 22.83 -7.76 13.85
C SER A 141 23.80 -7.16 12.83
N ILE A 142 23.40 -6.07 12.16
CA ILE A 142 24.23 -5.36 11.18
C ILE A 142 24.19 -3.85 11.41
N ARG A 143 25.29 -3.14 11.13
CA ARG A 143 25.29 -1.67 11.14
C ARG A 143 24.45 -1.13 9.97
N LYS A 144 23.69 -0.06 10.19
CA LYS A 144 22.86 0.59 9.14
C LYS A 144 23.66 0.91 7.86
N ALA A 145 24.90 1.38 8.00
CA ALA A 145 25.78 1.66 6.85
C ALA A 145 26.10 0.39 6.02
N SER A 146 26.31 -0.75 6.67
CA SER A 146 26.54 -2.03 5.98
C SER A 146 25.24 -2.59 5.37
N LEU A 147 24.10 -2.32 5.99
CA LEU A 147 22.78 -2.69 5.46
C LEU A 147 22.45 -1.97 4.14
N GLU A 148 22.96 -0.76 3.91
CA GLU A 148 22.80 -0.08 2.61
C GLU A 148 23.43 -0.88 1.46
N GLY A 149 24.50 -1.62 1.72
CA GLY A 149 25.10 -2.54 0.74
C GLY A 149 24.17 -3.69 0.35
N ILE A 150 23.44 -4.25 1.32
CA ILE A 150 22.41 -5.27 1.08
C ILE A 150 21.24 -4.65 0.30
N LEU A 151 20.76 -3.47 0.72
CA LEU A 151 19.71 -2.75 0.01
C LEU A 151 20.10 -2.47 -1.45
N TYR A 152 21.35 -2.12 -1.71
CA TYR A 152 21.86 -1.92 -3.07
C TYR A 152 21.77 -3.19 -3.92
N ARG A 153 22.05 -4.37 -3.36
CA ARG A 153 21.90 -5.64 -4.08
C ARG A 153 20.43 -6.01 -4.31
N LEU A 154 19.59 -5.87 -3.29
CA LEU A 154 18.13 -6.11 -3.40
C LEU A 154 17.47 -5.20 -4.44
N LEU A 155 17.93 -3.94 -4.52
CA LEU A 155 17.33 -2.90 -5.36
C LEU A 155 18.24 -2.48 -6.53
N ASN A 156 19.13 -3.37 -6.98
CA ASN A 156 20.14 -3.08 -8.01
C ASN A 156 19.53 -2.62 -9.35
N PHE A 157 18.25 -2.92 -9.60
CA PHE A 157 17.50 -2.53 -10.78
C PHE A 157 17.06 -1.05 -10.76
N LEU A 158 17.26 -0.35 -9.63
CA LEU A 158 16.94 1.07 -9.49
C LEU A 158 18.06 1.95 -10.02
N LYS A 159 17.66 3.08 -10.60
CA LYS A 159 18.60 4.16 -10.90
C LYS A 159 19.07 4.81 -9.59
N PRO A 160 20.29 5.39 -9.54
CA PRO A 160 20.84 5.98 -8.32
C PRO A 160 19.90 6.95 -7.59
N GLU A 161 19.25 7.86 -8.32
CA GLU A 161 18.31 8.83 -7.73
C GLU A 161 17.08 8.16 -7.09
N THR A 162 16.56 7.11 -7.72
CA THR A 162 15.41 6.36 -7.20
C THR A 162 15.82 5.47 -6.05
N PHE A 163 17.04 4.91 -6.10
CA PHE A 163 17.61 4.13 -5.01
C PHE A 163 17.73 4.97 -3.73
N VAL A 164 18.30 6.18 -3.81
CA VAL A 164 18.38 7.10 -2.67
C VAL A 164 17.00 7.39 -2.07
N GLY A 165 15.99 7.64 -2.91
CA GLY A 165 14.61 7.84 -2.45
C GLY A 165 14.01 6.61 -1.78
N ALA A 166 14.27 5.41 -2.32
CA ALA A 166 13.81 4.15 -1.76
C ALA A 166 14.46 3.86 -0.40
N VAL A 167 15.79 3.99 -0.30
CA VAL A 167 16.54 3.81 0.96
C VAL A 167 16.08 4.82 2.00
N LYS A 168 15.89 6.09 1.64
CA LYS A 168 15.36 7.10 2.58
C LYS A 168 13.99 6.69 3.13
N ALA A 169 13.08 6.21 2.29
CA ALA A 169 11.77 5.76 2.74
C ALA A 169 11.85 4.52 3.64
N ILE A 170 12.71 3.55 3.31
CA ILE A 170 12.97 2.36 4.14
C ILE A 170 13.55 2.77 5.49
N ASN A 171 14.52 3.68 5.52
CA ASN A 171 15.11 4.18 6.75
C ASN A 171 14.06 4.84 7.65
N GLN A 172 13.20 5.69 7.08
CA GLN A 172 12.19 6.43 7.84
C GLN A 172 11.04 5.58 8.36
N LYS A 173 10.63 4.53 7.61
CA LYS A 173 9.44 3.74 7.96
C LYS A 173 9.77 2.41 8.64
N VAL A 174 10.87 1.77 8.25
CA VAL A 174 11.25 0.42 8.70
C VAL A 174 12.40 0.52 9.71
N LEU A 175 13.53 1.12 9.34
CA LEU A 175 14.72 1.09 10.20
C LEU A 175 14.60 1.98 11.45
N SER A 176 13.74 2.99 11.43
CA SER A 176 13.41 3.81 12.61
C SER A 176 12.70 2.98 13.69
N VAL A 177 11.88 2.00 13.28
CA VAL A 177 11.17 1.11 14.20
C VAL A 177 12.08 -0.03 14.66
N LEU A 178 12.93 -0.57 13.77
CA LEU A 178 13.84 -1.66 14.10
C LEU A 178 15.06 -1.25 14.95
N ASP A 179 15.38 0.03 15.01
CA ASP A 179 16.47 0.60 15.81
C ASP A 179 15.94 1.80 16.62
N GLU A 180 14.92 1.54 17.42
CA GLU A 180 14.25 2.53 18.28
C GLU A 180 15.23 3.17 19.29
N SER A 181 16.23 2.42 19.74
CA SER A 181 17.29 2.90 20.64
C SER A 181 18.39 3.72 19.95
N GLU A 182 18.26 3.94 18.64
CA GLU A 182 19.23 4.67 17.80
C GLU A 182 20.69 4.15 17.94
N SER A 183 20.83 2.85 18.17
CA SER A 183 22.12 2.17 18.32
C SER A 183 22.96 2.17 17.03
N GLY A 184 22.32 2.44 15.88
CA GLY A 184 22.92 2.35 14.56
C GLY A 184 23.06 0.92 14.06
N LYS A 185 22.53 -0.06 14.80
CA LYS A 185 22.48 -1.48 14.45
C LYS A 185 21.04 -1.95 14.29
N VAL A 186 20.84 -2.92 13.43
CA VAL A 186 19.53 -3.49 13.11
C VAL A 186 19.63 -5.01 13.13
N ASP A 187 18.61 -5.66 13.66
CA ASP A 187 18.44 -7.11 13.53
C ASP A 187 18.14 -7.47 12.07
N LEU A 188 19.06 -8.22 11.45
CA LEU A 188 19.01 -8.49 10.02
C LEU A 188 17.91 -9.51 9.66
N GLY A 189 17.66 -10.50 10.52
CA GLY A 189 16.59 -11.47 10.33
C GLY A 189 15.21 -10.80 10.39
N MET A 190 15.01 -9.94 11.40
CA MET A 190 13.79 -9.14 11.52
C MET A 190 13.62 -8.19 10.33
N PHE A 191 14.69 -7.53 9.89
CA PHE A 191 14.66 -6.66 8.71
C PHE A 191 14.17 -7.39 7.45
N PHE A 192 14.71 -8.57 7.17
CA PHE A 192 14.26 -9.37 6.03
C PHE A 192 12.81 -9.84 6.20
N ALA A 193 12.44 -10.28 7.40
CA ALA A 193 11.09 -10.73 7.70
C ALA A 193 10.05 -9.64 7.47
N VAL A 194 10.30 -8.40 7.89
CA VAL A 194 9.34 -7.29 7.72
C VAL A 194 9.25 -6.76 6.29
N LEU A 195 10.27 -6.98 5.45
CA LEU A 195 10.23 -6.60 4.04
C LEU A 195 9.51 -7.64 3.17
N ALA A 196 9.67 -8.93 3.48
CA ALA A 196 9.19 -10.01 2.64
C ALA A 196 7.69 -9.92 2.23
N PRO A 197 6.73 -9.55 3.12
CA PRO A 197 5.31 -9.44 2.76
C PRO A 197 5.01 -8.44 1.63
N ILE A 198 5.84 -7.39 1.49
CA ILE A 198 5.63 -6.29 0.55
C ILE A 198 6.53 -6.37 -0.69
N CYS A 199 7.36 -7.40 -0.80
CA CYS A 199 8.12 -7.73 -2.02
C CYS A 199 7.20 -8.28 -3.13
N SER A 200 7.71 -8.54 -4.33
CA SER A 200 7.01 -9.33 -5.35
C SER A 200 7.17 -10.84 -5.15
N GLY A 201 6.38 -11.62 -5.89
CA GLY A 201 6.34 -13.08 -5.79
C GLY A 201 4.97 -13.58 -5.33
N PHE A 202 4.78 -14.89 -5.31
CA PHE A 202 3.53 -15.50 -4.85
C PHE A 202 3.29 -15.24 -3.36
N PRO A 203 2.04 -15.04 -2.92
CA PRO A 203 1.74 -14.72 -1.52
C PRO A 203 2.33 -15.72 -0.52
N GLN A 204 2.25 -17.01 -0.84
CA GLN A 204 2.79 -18.06 0.04
C GLN A 204 4.31 -18.00 0.14
N MET A 205 5.01 -17.66 -0.94
CA MET A 205 6.47 -17.50 -0.92
C MET A 205 6.89 -16.27 -0.12
N ARG A 206 6.11 -15.18 -0.16
CA ARG A 206 6.36 -14.00 0.67
C ARG A 206 6.24 -14.30 2.17
N LYS A 207 5.21 -15.07 2.56
CA LYS A 207 5.03 -15.52 3.96
C LYS A 207 6.11 -16.51 4.38
N ARG A 208 6.46 -17.45 3.50
CA ARG A 208 7.54 -18.41 3.75
C ARG A 208 8.88 -17.72 3.95
N ALA A 209 9.21 -16.73 3.12
CA ALA A 209 10.45 -15.97 3.27
C ALA A 209 10.52 -15.20 4.59
N ALA A 210 9.39 -14.67 5.08
CA ALA A 210 9.34 -14.05 6.40
C ALA A 210 9.64 -15.07 7.52
N PHE A 211 9.04 -16.26 7.44
CA PHE A 211 9.32 -17.35 8.39
C PHE A 211 10.77 -17.85 8.29
N ASP A 212 11.30 -18.03 7.07
CA ASP A 212 12.70 -18.42 6.83
C ASP A 212 13.68 -17.41 7.41
N ALA A 213 13.37 -16.11 7.31
CA ALA A 213 14.19 -15.06 7.90
C ALA A 213 14.24 -15.15 9.44
N LEU A 214 13.12 -15.52 10.08
CA LEU A 214 13.05 -15.76 11.52
C LEU A 214 13.76 -17.05 11.93
N LEU A 215 13.70 -18.11 11.12
CA LEU A 215 14.47 -19.34 11.35
C LEU A 215 15.98 -19.10 11.20
N TRP A 216 16.39 -18.27 10.24
CA TRP A 216 17.79 -17.96 9.96
C TRP A 216 18.40 -16.97 10.97
N ARG A 217 17.57 -16.22 11.69
CA ARG A 217 17.97 -15.14 12.60
C ARG A 217 18.91 -15.58 13.73
N PRO A 218 18.68 -16.72 14.43
CA PRO A 218 19.59 -17.22 15.47
C PRO A 218 20.88 -17.79 14.86
N VAL A 219 22.02 -17.61 15.53
CA VAL A 219 23.33 -18.03 15.01
C VAL A 219 23.62 -19.52 15.28
N ASN A 220 23.06 -20.10 16.34
CA ASN A 220 23.44 -21.44 16.83
C ASN A 220 22.34 -22.52 16.62
N GLU A 221 21.29 -22.22 15.87
CA GLU A 221 20.13 -23.12 15.68
C GLU A 221 19.97 -23.54 14.21
N GLU A 222 21.08 -23.86 13.54
CA GLU A 222 21.07 -24.35 12.16
C GLU A 222 20.32 -25.70 12.07
N GLY A 223 19.30 -25.77 11.20
CA GLY A 223 18.51 -26.97 10.95
C GLY A 223 17.19 -27.07 11.72
N SER A 224 16.84 -26.07 12.55
CA SER A 224 15.50 -25.99 13.13
C SER A 224 14.43 -25.75 12.05
N THR A 225 13.26 -26.37 12.22
CA THR A 225 12.07 -26.14 11.39
C THR A 225 11.01 -25.28 12.09
N LEU A 226 11.26 -24.92 13.35
CA LEU A 226 10.37 -24.17 14.23
C LEU A 226 11.05 -22.88 14.71
N ILE A 227 10.27 -21.81 14.87
CA ILE A 227 10.73 -20.55 15.44
C ILE A 227 10.25 -20.41 16.88
N LYS A 228 10.95 -19.62 17.71
CA LYS A 228 10.47 -19.30 19.06
C LYS A 228 9.20 -18.47 18.99
N LYS A 229 8.23 -18.76 19.85
CA LYS A 229 6.96 -18.00 19.94
C LYS A 229 7.20 -16.53 20.28
N THR A 230 8.23 -16.23 21.08
CA THR A 230 8.68 -14.87 21.40
C THR A 230 9.09 -14.10 20.15
N ASP A 231 9.86 -14.72 19.26
CA ASP A 231 10.32 -14.12 18.00
C ASP A 231 9.17 -13.88 17.03
N ALA A 232 8.28 -14.88 16.87
CA ALA A 232 7.08 -14.75 16.05
C ALA A 232 6.19 -13.59 16.54
N THR A 233 6.00 -13.49 17.86
CA THR A 233 5.21 -12.43 18.49
C THR A 233 5.85 -11.06 18.29
N GLN A 234 7.17 -10.96 18.49
CA GLN A 234 7.90 -9.71 18.29
C GLN A 234 7.84 -9.26 16.83
N TYR A 235 8.01 -10.19 15.88
CA TYR A 235 7.86 -9.92 14.46
C TYR A 235 6.48 -9.34 14.12
N ILE A 236 5.38 -9.95 14.60
CA ILE A 236 4.03 -9.45 14.34
C ILE A 236 3.83 -8.04 14.92
N LYS A 237 4.35 -7.76 16.13
CA LYS A 237 4.31 -6.42 16.73
C LYS A 237 5.02 -5.39 15.85
N LEU A 238 6.25 -5.66 15.44
CA LEU A 238 7.04 -4.78 14.58
C LEU A 238 6.37 -4.56 13.22
N LEU A 239 5.89 -5.65 12.60
CA LEU A 239 5.23 -5.61 11.30
C LEU A 239 3.99 -4.70 11.34
N ARG A 240 3.19 -4.79 12.40
CA ARG A 240 2.02 -3.92 12.61
C ARG A 240 2.42 -2.48 12.88
N ALA A 241 3.42 -2.24 13.73
CA ALA A 241 3.91 -0.89 14.00
C ALA A 241 4.38 -0.18 12.72
N ILE A 242 5.01 -0.92 11.80
CA ILE A 242 5.52 -0.38 10.53
C ILE A 242 4.38 -0.12 9.52
N TYR A 243 3.41 -1.03 9.39
CA TYR A 243 2.48 -1.03 8.24
C TYR A 243 1.01 -0.77 8.58
N ILE A 244 0.62 -0.89 9.84
CA ILE A 244 -0.76 -0.75 10.32
C ILE A 244 -0.76 0.17 11.56
N PRO A 245 -0.35 1.45 11.42
CA PRO A 245 -0.32 2.36 12.55
C PRO A 245 -1.75 2.58 13.06
N THR A 246 -2.01 2.17 14.30
CA THR A 246 -3.30 2.40 14.96
C THR A 246 -3.39 3.88 15.37
N HIS A 247 -4.20 4.66 14.67
CA HIS A 247 -4.57 6.00 15.13
C HIS A 247 -5.60 5.88 16.26
N GLY A 248 -5.16 6.06 17.51
CA GLY A 248 -6.03 6.09 18.68
C GLY A 248 -5.60 5.08 19.74
N MET A 249 -4.99 5.62 20.79
CA MET A 249 -4.80 5.08 22.15
C MET A 249 -4.58 3.57 22.31
N SER A 250 -3.33 3.24 22.70
CA SER A 250 -3.03 2.22 23.72
C SER A 250 -3.69 0.85 23.54
N GLU A 251 -3.25 0.10 22.53
CA GLU A 251 -3.19 -1.36 22.63
C GLU A 251 -1.79 -1.80 22.20
N ILE A 252 -0.80 -1.46 23.03
CA ILE A 252 0.14 -2.50 23.43
C ILE A 252 -0.74 -3.51 24.18
N LEU A 253 -1.43 -4.36 23.44
CA LEU A 253 -2.05 -5.55 23.98
C LEU A 253 -0.87 -6.35 24.54
N GLU A 254 -0.67 -6.23 25.84
CA GLU A 254 -0.06 -7.29 26.64
C GLU A 254 -0.78 -8.57 26.20
N ILE A 255 -0.11 -9.36 25.38
CA ILE A 255 -0.58 -10.68 25.02
C ILE A 255 -0.55 -11.45 26.32
N HIS A 256 -1.70 -11.52 26.97
CA HIS A 256 -1.93 -12.30 28.17
C HIS A 256 -1.73 -13.76 27.78
N GLY A 257 -0.55 -14.26 28.08
CA GLY A 257 -0.13 -15.63 27.90
C GLY A 257 1.24 -15.71 28.55
N GLU A 258 1.31 -16.45 29.66
CA GLU A 258 2.54 -16.75 30.38
C GLU A 258 3.69 -16.96 29.40
N THR A 259 4.79 -16.24 29.63
CA THR A 259 5.97 -16.22 28.78
C THR A 259 6.70 -17.56 28.88
N ASP A 260 6.12 -18.57 28.25
CA ASP A 260 6.77 -19.86 28.09
C ASP A 260 7.82 -19.70 26.99
N ASN A 261 8.99 -19.16 27.37
CA ASN A 261 10.11 -18.83 26.47
C ASN A 261 10.61 -20.03 25.65
N ALA A 262 10.19 -21.25 26.01
CA ALA A 262 10.50 -22.49 25.31
C ALA A 262 9.46 -22.89 24.24
N SER A 263 8.32 -22.18 24.15
CA SER A 263 7.27 -22.51 23.18
C SER A 263 7.76 -22.24 21.74
N MET A 264 7.63 -23.27 20.90
CA MET A 264 8.01 -23.25 19.50
C MET A 264 6.79 -23.12 18.60
N VAL A 265 6.96 -22.52 17.43
CA VAL A 265 5.92 -22.21 16.45
C VAL A 265 6.32 -22.79 15.10
N SER A 266 5.45 -23.65 14.57
CA SER A 266 5.56 -24.21 13.21
C SER A 266 5.17 -23.19 12.14
N PHE A 267 5.46 -23.51 10.88
CA PHE A 267 5.06 -22.64 9.77
C PHE A 267 3.53 -22.45 9.69
N THR A 268 2.74 -23.50 9.97
CA THR A 268 1.28 -23.42 9.95
C THR A 268 0.75 -22.47 11.03
N GLU A 269 1.24 -22.61 12.27
CA GLU A 269 0.85 -21.71 13.38
C GLU A 269 1.30 -20.27 13.10
N PHE A 270 2.47 -20.07 12.49
CA PHE A 270 2.91 -18.76 12.05
C PHE A 270 1.96 -18.14 11.02
N LEU A 271 1.44 -18.93 10.07
CA LEU A 271 0.47 -18.43 9.08
C LEU A 271 -0.81 -17.96 9.76
N GLU A 272 -1.31 -18.69 10.76
CA GLU A 272 -2.49 -18.29 11.55
C GLU A 272 -2.25 -16.98 12.29
N MET A 273 -1.07 -16.82 12.91
CA MET A 273 -0.67 -15.55 13.55
C MET A 273 -0.57 -14.41 12.53
N PHE A 274 0.01 -14.66 11.36
CA PHE A 274 0.24 -13.66 10.31
C PHE A 274 -1.06 -13.22 9.63
N ASP A 275 -1.95 -14.16 9.30
CA ASP A 275 -3.19 -13.89 8.58
C ASP A 275 -4.32 -13.39 9.48
N ASN A 276 -4.14 -13.40 10.80
CA ASN A 276 -5.12 -12.87 11.73
C ASN A 276 -5.43 -11.38 11.42
N PRO A 277 -6.70 -11.02 11.14
CA PRO A 277 -7.07 -9.67 10.73
C PRO A 277 -6.88 -8.62 11.83
N ASP A 278 -7.11 -9.02 13.08
CA ASP A 278 -7.16 -8.10 14.22
C ASP A 278 -5.78 -7.92 14.87
N ARG A 279 -5.06 -9.05 15.02
CA ARG A 279 -3.81 -9.15 15.79
C ARG A 279 -2.58 -9.42 14.93
N GLY A 280 -2.76 -9.85 13.68
CA GLY A 280 -1.69 -10.20 12.73
C GLY A 280 -1.37 -9.10 11.72
N PHE A 281 -0.83 -9.49 10.57
CA PHE A 281 -0.71 -8.58 9.43
C PHE A 281 -2.07 -8.37 8.78
N GLY A 282 -2.82 -9.44 8.50
CA GLY A 282 -4.23 -9.43 8.06
C GLY A 282 -4.58 -8.71 6.73
N ILE A 283 -3.72 -7.80 6.29
CA ILE A 283 -3.94 -6.82 5.22
C ILE A 283 -3.41 -7.29 3.87
N MET A 284 -2.64 -8.38 3.86
CA MET A 284 -1.98 -8.89 2.66
C MET A 284 -2.97 -9.18 1.53
N SER A 285 -4.12 -9.78 1.82
CA SER A 285 -5.14 -10.04 0.79
C SER A 285 -5.66 -8.76 0.13
N ARG A 286 -5.80 -7.66 0.91
CA ARG A 286 -6.22 -6.35 0.41
C ARG A 286 -5.08 -5.69 -0.38
N LEU A 287 -3.85 -5.83 0.07
CA LEU A 287 -2.66 -5.37 -0.67
C LEU A 287 -2.55 -6.06 -2.03
N LEU A 288 -2.72 -7.39 -2.08
CA LEU A 288 -2.71 -8.16 -3.34
C LEU A 288 -3.84 -7.74 -4.28
N LYS A 289 -5.02 -7.45 -3.74
CA LYS A 289 -6.14 -6.89 -4.50
C LYS A 289 -5.77 -5.55 -5.15
N LEU A 290 -5.11 -4.65 -4.40
CA LEU A 290 -4.60 -3.38 -4.93
C LEU A 290 -3.49 -3.59 -5.97
N GLU A 291 -2.56 -4.51 -5.75
CA GLU A 291 -1.49 -4.86 -6.71
C GLU A 291 -2.08 -5.30 -8.06
N ALA A 292 -3.11 -6.15 -8.05
CA ALA A 292 -3.81 -6.60 -9.25
C ALA A 292 -4.67 -5.50 -9.90
N GLY A 293 -5.25 -4.62 -9.08
CA GLY A 293 -6.18 -3.57 -9.51
C GLY A 293 -5.55 -2.33 -10.14
N ASP A 294 -4.23 -2.16 -10.10
CA ASP A 294 -3.52 -0.95 -10.55
C ASP A 294 -3.80 -0.52 -12.00
N ARG A 295 -4.32 -1.43 -12.83
CA ARG A 295 -4.65 -1.18 -14.24
C ARG A 295 -6.13 -1.32 -14.57
N ASN A 296 -6.97 -1.69 -13.59
CA ASN A 296 -8.40 -1.87 -13.82
C ASN A 296 -9.06 -0.50 -13.95
N ARG A 297 -9.72 -0.25 -15.08
CA ARG A 297 -10.44 1.00 -15.33
C ARG A 297 -11.95 0.72 -15.37
N HIS A 298 -12.72 1.63 -14.78
CA HIS A 298 -14.20 1.56 -14.74
C HIS A 298 -14.85 2.36 -15.88
N GLY A 299 -14.34 2.19 -17.11
CA GLY A 299 -14.84 2.91 -18.28
C GLY A 299 -14.84 4.43 -18.11
N SER A 300 -16.01 5.06 -18.24
CA SER A 300 -16.22 6.51 -18.07
C SER A 300 -16.50 6.95 -16.63
N HIS A 301 -16.50 6.02 -15.65
CA HIS A 301 -16.79 6.36 -14.27
C HIS A 301 -15.67 7.20 -13.64
N VAL A 302 -16.06 8.34 -13.08
CA VAL A 302 -15.20 9.24 -12.32
C VAL A 302 -15.63 9.29 -10.86
N CYS A 303 -14.67 9.46 -9.97
CA CYS A 303 -14.93 9.65 -8.56
C CYS A 303 -15.71 10.95 -8.34
N THR A 304 -16.83 10.92 -7.61
CA THR A 304 -17.69 12.09 -7.42
C THR A 304 -17.00 13.21 -6.64
N VAL A 305 -16.02 12.89 -5.78
CA VAL A 305 -15.27 13.88 -4.98
C VAL A 305 -14.08 14.48 -5.75
N CYS A 306 -13.14 13.64 -6.22
CA CYS A 306 -11.95 14.15 -6.89
C CYS A 306 -12.16 14.40 -8.39
N ARG A 307 -13.22 13.85 -8.99
CA ARG A 307 -13.54 13.83 -10.44
C ARG A 307 -12.49 13.16 -11.32
N TYR A 308 -11.58 12.40 -10.72
CA TYR A 308 -10.63 11.58 -11.46
C TYR A 308 -11.28 10.26 -11.92
N PRO A 309 -10.91 9.72 -13.09
CA PRO A 309 -11.32 8.36 -13.49
C PRO A 309 -11.03 7.35 -12.39
N VAL A 310 -11.99 6.45 -12.13
CA VAL A 310 -11.80 5.43 -11.10
C VAL A 310 -10.90 4.33 -11.66
N ILE A 311 -9.72 4.18 -11.05
CA ILE A 311 -8.75 3.12 -11.31
C ILE A 311 -8.68 2.20 -10.08
N GLY A 312 -8.60 0.89 -10.30
CA GLY A 312 -8.70 -0.11 -9.24
C GLY A 312 -10.14 -0.27 -8.76
N SER A 313 -10.34 -0.44 -7.46
CA SER A 313 -11.68 -0.62 -6.89
C SER A 313 -12.55 0.63 -6.99
N ARG A 314 -13.82 0.43 -7.36
CA ARG A 314 -14.87 1.45 -7.36
C ARG A 314 -15.85 1.21 -6.24
N PHE A 315 -16.00 2.19 -5.35
CA PHE A 315 -16.93 2.13 -4.21
C PHE A 315 -18.20 2.91 -4.57
N LYS A 316 -19.29 2.20 -4.87
CA LYS A 316 -20.58 2.81 -5.18
C LYS A 316 -21.43 2.87 -3.92
N GLU A 317 -21.93 4.05 -3.58
CA GLU A 317 -22.91 4.20 -2.51
C GLU A 317 -24.29 3.72 -3.00
N MET A 318 -25.03 3.01 -2.17
CA MET A 318 -26.20 2.25 -2.61
C MET A 318 -27.51 3.05 -2.61
N LYS A 319 -27.63 4.15 -1.85
CA LYS A 319 -28.85 4.97 -1.80
C LYS A 319 -28.86 6.09 -2.84
N CYS A 320 -27.81 6.88 -2.89
CA CYS A 320 -27.61 8.04 -3.77
C CYS A 320 -26.75 7.72 -5.01
N HIS A 321 -26.22 6.50 -5.12
CA HIS A 321 -25.57 5.98 -6.33
C HIS A 321 -24.30 6.72 -6.81
N PHE A 322 -23.72 7.61 -5.99
CA PHE A 322 -22.44 8.21 -6.30
C PHE A 322 -21.30 7.18 -6.15
N SER A 323 -20.17 7.43 -6.80
CA SER A 323 -19.02 6.52 -6.80
C SER A 323 -17.76 7.22 -6.31
N LEU A 324 -17.00 6.54 -5.46
CA LEU A 324 -15.72 7.00 -4.96
C LEU A 324 -14.59 6.11 -5.49
N CYS A 325 -13.43 6.71 -5.71
CA CYS A 325 -12.19 5.94 -5.85
C CYS A 325 -11.70 5.48 -4.47
N SER A 326 -10.79 4.50 -4.47
CA SER A 326 -10.20 3.93 -3.24
C SER A 326 -9.68 5.01 -2.27
N GLN A 327 -8.96 6.02 -2.78
CA GLN A 327 -8.43 7.11 -1.95
C GLN A 327 -9.55 7.90 -1.24
N CYS A 328 -10.53 8.43 -2.00
CA CYS A 328 -11.61 9.25 -1.41
C CYS A 328 -12.48 8.43 -0.46
N TYR A 329 -12.72 7.16 -0.77
CA TYR A 329 -13.42 6.24 0.13
C TYR A 329 -12.64 6.03 1.44
N SER A 330 -11.35 5.70 1.36
CA SER A 330 -10.48 5.48 2.53
C SER A 330 -10.37 6.70 3.45
N GLU A 331 -10.41 7.90 2.87
CA GLU A 331 -10.35 9.17 3.59
C GLU A 331 -11.72 9.63 4.13
N GLY A 332 -12.80 8.90 3.85
CA GLY A 332 -14.15 9.23 4.33
C GLY A 332 -14.76 10.45 3.65
N LYS A 333 -14.31 10.77 2.43
CA LYS A 333 -14.76 11.95 1.70
C LYS A 333 -16.08 11.67 0.99
N VAL A 334 -17.07 12.51 1.25
CA VAL A 334 -18.41 12.43 0.63
C VAL A 334 -18.78 13.79 0.05
N PRO A 335 -19.46 13.86 -1.12
CA PRO A 335 -19.98 15.14 -1.62
C PRO A 335 -21.05 15.72 -0.66
N PRO A 336 -21.04 17.02 -0.33
CA PRO A 336 -21.98 17.57 0.66
C PRO A 336 -23.44 17.44 0.23
N THR A 337 -23.70 17.46 -1.08
CA THR A 337 -25.05 17.28 -1.66
C THR A 337 -25.69 15.93 -1.33
N PHE A 338 -24.90 14.95 -0.88
CA PHE A 338 -25.37 13.62 -0.49
C PHE A 338 -25.18 13.35 1.00
N LYS A 339 -25.08 14.39 1.84
CA LYS A 339 -24.89 14.24 3.28
C LYS A 339 -26.02 13.39 3.88
N GLN A 340 -25.62 12.30 4.53
CA GLN A 340 -26.47 11.33 5.23
C GLN A 340 -25.86 11.00 6.58
N GLU A 341 -26.66 10.40 7.47
CA GLU A 341 -26.20 9.86 8.75
C GLU A 341 -25.27 8.65 8.55
N GLU A 342 -25.65 7.73 7.66
CA GLU A 342 -24.88 6.54 7.31
C GLU A 342 -24.92 6.27 5.80
N TYR A 343 -23.83 5.67 5.31
CA TYR A 343 -23.61 5.37 3.90
C TYR A 343 -23.31 3.89 3.74
N THR A 344 -24.01 3.22 2.83
CA THR A 344 -23.76 1.82 2.53
C THR A 344 -23.08 1.72 1.18
N PHE A 345 -21.85 1.23 1.15
CA PHE A 345 -21.07 1.12 -0.06
C PHE A 345 -20.98 -0.32 -0.55
N LYS A 346 -21.00 -0.49 -1.87
CA LYS A 346 -20.62 -1.72 -2.56
C LYS A 346 -19.35 -1.51 -3.36
N GLU A 347 -18.40 -2.40 -3.20
CA GLU A 347 -17.16 -2.41 -3.98
C GLU A 347 -17.33 -3.18 -5.30
N TYR A 348 -16.74 -2.66 -6.37
CA TYR A 348 -16.63 -3.31 -7.66
C TYR A 348 -15.17 -3.32 -8.10
N ASP A 349 -14.67 -4.50 -8.44
CA ASP A 349 -13.26 -4.68 -8.84
C ASP A 349 -13.04 -4.38 -10.33
N ASN A 350 -14.10 -4.53 -11.13
CA ASN A 350 -14.14 -4.26 -12.55
C ASN A 350 -15.58 -4.02 -13.04
N GLU A 351 -15.73 -3.56 -14.29
CA GLU A 351 -17.05 -3.31 -14.89
C GLU A 351 -17.89 -4.57 -15.10
N ALA A 352 -17.28 -5.73 -15.34
CA ALA A 352 -18.05 -6.96 -15.54
C ALA A 352 -18.83 -7.34 -14.28
N GLU A 353 -18.25 -7.14 -13.09
CA GLU A 353 -18.95 -7.33 -11.82
C GLU A 353 -20.09 -6.32 -11.65
N ALA A 354 -19.85 -5.06 -12.00
CA ALA A 354 -20.87 -4.02 -11.95
C ALA A 354 -22.04 -4.29 -12.92
N MET A 355 -21.78 -4.88 -14.09
CA MET A 355 -22.81 -5.26 -15.06
C MET A 355 -23.66 -6.44 -14.58
N LYS A 356 -23.06 -7.46 -13.96
CA LYS A 356 -23.80 -8.61 -13.40
C LYS A 356 -24.87 -8.18 -12.40
N ASP A 357 -24.54 -7.20 -11.57
CA ASP A 357 -25.46 -6.61 -10.61
C ASP A 357 -26.65 -5.91 -11.29
N LYS A 358 -26.39 -5.12 -12.33
CA LYS A 358 -27.44 -4.44 -13.10
C LYS A 358 -28.38 -5.46 -13.74
N CYS A 359 -27.84 -6.52 -14.35
CA CYS A 359 -28.64 -7.58 -14.97
C CYS A 359 -29.53 -8.33 -13.97
N ARG A 360 -29.03 -8.64 -12.76
CA ARG A 360 -29.85 -9.27 -11.70
C ARG A 360 -31.03 -8.40 -11.27
N TRP A 361 -30.85 -7.09 -11.18
CA TRP A 361 -31.93 -6.14 -10.91
C TRP A 361 -32.99 -6.14 -12.01
N PHE A 362 -32.59 -6.18 -13.29
CA PHE A 362 -33.54 -6.28 -14.40
C PHE A 362 -34.32 -7.61 -14.39
N THR A 363 -33.70 -8.73 -14.02
CA THR A 363 -34.39 -10.03 -13.92
C THR A 363 -35.39 -10.07 -12.76
N LEU A 364 -35.11 -9.40 -11.63
CA LEU A 364 -36.05 -9.29 -10.52
C LEU A 364 -37.24 -8.37 -10.85
N HIS A 365 -37.01 -7.24 -11.51
CA HIS A 365 -38.10 -6.35 -11.92
C HIS A 365 -38.96 -6.96 -13.04
N SER A 366 -38.38 -7.72 -13.96
CA SER A 366 -39.11 -8.42 -15.03
C SER A 366 -40.09 -9.47 -14.51
N LYS A 367 -39.88 -10.03 -13.31
CA LYS A 367 -40.78 -11.03 -12.71
C LYS A 367 -41.97 -10.41 -11.96
N ASN A 368 -41.87 -9.13 -11.59
CA ASN A 368 -42.96 -8.42 -10.91
C ASN A 368 -43.93 -7.72 -11.87
N SER A 369 -43.61 -7.64 -13.16
CA SER A 369 -44.45 -7.02 -14.18
C SER A 369 -45.36 -7.99 -14.94
N SER A 370 -45.45 -9.26 -14.55
CA SER A 370 -46.21 -10.30 -15.28
C SER A 370 -47.42 -10.87 -14.52
N ILE A 371 -47.99 -10.15 -13.53
CA ILE A 371 -49.29 -10.53 -12.94
C ILE A 371 -50.20 -9.31 -12.92
N ALA A 372 -50.89 -9.09 -14.04
CA ALA A 372 -52.15 -8.36 -14.10
C ALA A 372 -52.89 -8.85 -15.36
N THR A 373 -53.57 -10.00 -15.25
CA THR A 373 -54.64 -10.37 -16.18
C THR A 373 -55.91 -9.66 -15.73
N PRO A 374 -56.53 -8.80 -16.57
CA PRO A 374 -57.87 -8.31 -16.31
C PRO A 374 -58.91 -9.37 -16.66
N SER A 375 -59.89 -9.47 -15.75
CA SER A 375 -61.26 -10.02 -15.81
C SER A 375 -61.64 -11.00 -16.92
#